data_AF-A0A9X4PG53-F1
#
_entry.id   AF-A0A9X4PG53-F1
#
_cell.length_a   1.000
_cell.length_b   1.000
_cell.length_c   1.000
_cell.angle_alpha   90.00
_cell.angle_beta   90.00
_cell.angle_gamma   90.00
#
_symmetry.space_group_name_H-M   'P 1'
#
loop_
_entity.id
_entity.type
_entity.pdbx_description
1 polymer ?
#
loop_
_entity_poly.entity_id
_entity_poly.type
_entity_poly.pdbx_seq_one_letter_code
_entity_poly.pdbx_strand_id
1 'polypeptide(L)' 'MAGSNTSIALSKETLEDLARLAKAKNQSIQELAEEFIQEAIEHEEDMALLKLAVQRDVPGAKRIKYEDVKWK' A
#
# COMPACT_ATOMS: atom_id res chain seq x y z
N MET A 1 -6.69 -17.35 13.65
CA MET A 1 -5.60 -16.37 13.42
C MET A 1 -5.65 -15.37 14.55
N ALA A 2 -4.52 -15.07 15.18
CA ALA A 2 -4.50 -14.18 16.35
C ALA A 2 -5.00 -12.80 15.92
N GLY A 3 -6.17 -12.40 16.41
CA GLY A 3 -6.70 -11.06 16.18
C GLY A 3 -5.78 -10.06 16.88
N SER A 4 -4.93 -9.39 16.12
CA SER A 4 -4.15 -8.28 16.62
C SER A 4 -5.08 -7.09 16.79
N ASN A 5 -5.62 -6.91 17.99
CA ASN A 5 -6.28 -5.68 18.39
C ASN A 5 -5.22 -4.59 18.57
N THR A 6 -4.79 -4.01 17.45
CA THR A 6 -3.88 -2.86 17.43
C THR A 6 -4.68 -1.59 17.66
N SER A 7 -4.27 -0.78 18.64
CA SER A 7 -4.83 0.57 18.83
C SER A 7 -3.96 1.59 18.11
N ILE A 8 -4.54 2.32 17.16
CA ILE A 8 -3.89 3.41 16.44
C ILE A 8 -4.51 4.72 16.91
N ALA A 9 -3.68 5.64 17.39
CA ALA A 9 -4.13 6.98 17.76
C ALA A 9 -4.11 7.89 16.52
N LEU A 10 -5.28 8.42 16.16
CA LEU A 10 -5.43 9.43 15.11
C LEU A 10 -5.64 10.80 15.73
N SER A 11 -5.31 11.85 14.97
CA SER A 11 -5.68 13.21 15.36
C SER A 11 -7.21 13.34 15.44
N LYS A 12 -7.69 14.28 16.26
CA LYS A 12 -9.13 14.55 16.40
C LYS A 12 -9.76 14.91 15.04
N GLU A 13 -9.10 15.77 14.27
CA GLU A 13 -9.56 16.22 12.96
C GLU A 13 -9.70 15.03 11.98
N THR A 14 -8.67 14.18 11.91
CA THR A 14 -8.71 12.98 11.07
C THR A 14 -9.82 12.01 11.47
N LEU A 15 -10.06 11.84 12.77
CA LEU A 15 -11.17 11.02 13.29
C LEU A 15 -12.54 11.58 12.90
N GLU A 16 -12.72 12.91 12.96
CA GLU A 16 -13.96 13.58 12.55
C GLU A 16 -14.21 13.44 11.04
N ASP A 17 -13.17 13.56 10.22
CA ASP A 17 -13.25 13.35 8.77
C ASP A 17 -13.59 11.90 8.43
N LEU A 18 -12.90 10.96 9.05
CA LEU A 18 -13.14 9.52 8.86
C LEU A 18 -14.57 9.14 9.28
N ALA A 19 -15.07 9.68 10.40
CA ALA A 19 -16.44 9.45 10.84
C ALA A 19 -17.48 10.03 9.87
N ARG A 20 -17.24 11.24 9.33
CA ARG A 20 -18.11 11.86 8.32
C ARG A 20 -18.16 11.02 7.04
N LEU A 21 -17.01 10.56 6.56
CA LEU A 21 -16.89 9.72 5.37
C LEU A 21 -17.55 8.34 5.57
N ALA A 22 -17.30 7.69 6.71
CA ALA A 22 -17.91 6.41 7.05
C ALA A 22 -19.44 6.50 7.04
N LYS A 23 -20.00 7.59 7.60
CA LYS A 23 -21.44 7.87 7.55
C LYS A 23 -21.95 8.07 6.12
N ALA A 24 -21.21 8.81 5.28
CA ALA A 24 -21.59 9.04 3.88
C ALA A 24 -21.56 7.76 3.04
N LYS A 25 -20.63 6.85 3.34
CA LYS A 25 -20.47 5.55 2.69
C LYS A 25 -21.34 4.44 3.30
N ASN A 26 -22.02 4.71 4.41
CA ASN A 26 -22.79 3.74 5.18
C ASN A 26 -21.95 2.50 5.59
N GLN A 27 -20.72 2.76 6.05
CA GLN A 27 -19.76 1.78 6.53
C GLN A 27 -19.36 2.10 7.98
N SER A 28 -18.79 1.13 8.70
CA SER A 28 -18.18 1.43 10.00
C SER A 28 -16.87 2.20 9.83
N ILE A 29 -16.48 2.95 10.86
CA ILE A 29 -15.19 3.66 10.89
C ILE A 29 -14.02 2.68 10.76
N GLN A 30 -14.15 1.49 11.37
CA GLN A 30 -13.12 0.47 11.33
C GLN A 30 -12.95 -0.11 9.93
N GLU A 31 -14.05 -0.49 9.26
CA GLU A 31 -14.00 -1.01 7.89
C GLU A 31 -13.40 0.03 6.93
N LEU A 32 -13.81 1.29 7.04
CA LEU A 32 -13.26 2.36 6.19
C LEU A 32 -11.78 2.63 6.48
N ALA A 33 -11.36 2.55 7.75
CA ALA A 33 -9.95 2.69 8.10
C ALA A 33 -9.12 1.54 7.53
N GLU A 34 -9.62 0.31 7.58
CA GLU A 34 -8.96 -0.87 7.03
C GLU A 34 -8.82 -0.78 5.50
N GLU A 35 -9.87 -0.36 4.79
CA GLU A 35 -9.82 -0.10 3.35
C GLU A 35 -8.73 0.92 3.00
N PHE A 36 -8.68 2.06 3.69
CA PHE A 36 -7.68 3.10 3.41
C PHE A 36 -6.26 2.66 3.76
N ILE A 37 -6.06 1.91 4.84
CA ILE A 37 -4.75 1.38 5.19
C ILE A 37 -4.29 0.39 4.12
N GLN A 38 -5.18 -0.49 3.65
CA GLN A 38 -4.87 -1.45 2.60
C GLN A 38 -4.53 -0.75 1.28
N GLU A 39 -5.33 0.23 0.85
CA GLU A 39 -5.05 1.02 -0.36
C GLU A 39 -3.71 1.74 -0.27
N ALA A 40 -3.36 2.30 0.89
CA ALA A 40 -2.07 2.95 1.11
C ALA A 40 -0.88 1.96 1.03
N ILE A 41 -1.06 0.74 1.55
CA ILE A 41 -0.04 -0.32 1.45
C ILE A 41 0.17 -0.72 -0.01
N GLU A 42 -0.91 -1.03 -0.72
CA GLU A 42 -0.87 -1.43 -2.13
C GLU A 42 -0.20 -0.35 -3.00
N HIS A 43 -0.57 0.92 -2.78
CA HIS A 43 0.04 2.03 -3.48
C HIS A 43 1.54 2.19 -3.19
N GLU A 44 2.00 2.02 -1.94
CA GLU A 44 3.43 2.09 -1.63
C GLU A 44 4.22 0.93 -2.26
N GLU A 45 3.64 -0.27 -2.29
CA GLU A 45 4.22 -1.43 -2.98
C GLU A 45 4.36 -1.18 -4.49
N ASP A 46 3.31 -0.67 -5.13
CA ASP A 46 3.33 -0.30 -6.55
C ASP A 46 4.38 0.78 -6.84
N MET A 47 4.47 1.81 -6.00
CA MET A 47 5.47 2.86 -6.13
C MET A 47 6.89 2.32 -5.95
N ALA A 48 7.11 1.36 -5.06
CA ALA A 48 8.40 0.70 -4.90
C ALA A 48 8.80 -0.09 -6.15
N LEU A 49 7.86 -0.85 -6.73
CA LEU A 49 8.07 -1.56 -8.00
C LEU A 49 8.34 -0.62 -9.17
N LEU A 50 7.60 0.49 -9.25
CA LEU A 50 7.79 1.51 -10.29
C LEU A 50 9.18 2.15 -10.20
N LYS A 51 9.66 2.48 -9.00
CA LYS A 51 11.03 3.00 -8.78
C LYS A 51 12.08 2.00 -9.31
N LEU A 52 11.92 0.71 -9.02
CA LEU A 52 12.82 -0.33 -9.53
C LEU A 52 12.74 -0.46 -11.06
N ALA A 53 11.54 -0.38 -11.63
CA ALA A 53 11.33 -0.44 -13.07
C ALA A 53 12.04 0.71 -13.79
N VAL A 54 11.92 1.94 -13.27
CA VAL A 54 12.60 3.13 -13.81
C VAL A 54 14.13 2.98 -13.72
N GLN A 55 14.66 2.47 -12.61
CA GLN A 55 16.10 2.22 -12.47
C GLN A 55 16.61 1.16 -13.46
N ARG A 56 15.79 0.14 -13.75
CA ARG A 56 16.12 -0.91 -14.71
C ARG A 56 16.03 -0.43 -16.16
N ASP A 57 15.07 0.43 -16.48
CA ASP A 57 14.78 0.87 -17.85
C ASP A 57 15.59 2.12 -18.26
N VAL A 58 16.90 2.07 -18.02
CA VAL A 58 17.82 3.13 -18.47
C VAL A 58 18.51 2.73 -19.78
N PRO A 59 18.70 3.66 -20.74
CA PRO A 59 19.43 3.38 -21.97
C PRO A 59 20.84 2.85 -21.69
N GLY A 60 21.19 1.69 -22.25
CA GLY A 60 22.48 1.04 -22.02
C GLY A 60 22.54 0.15 -20.78
N ALA A 61 21.45 0.01 -20.01
CA ALA A 61 21.37 -0.99 -18.95
C ALA A 61 21.64 -2.40 -19.50
N LYS A 62 22.49 -3.16 -18.80
CA LYS A 62 22.76 -4.56 -19.14
C LYS A 62 21.48 -5.37 -18.96
N ARG A 63 20.90 -5.82 -20.07
CA ARG A 63 19.81 -6.80 -20.06
C ARG A 63 20.41 -8.19 -19.94
N ILE A 64 20.04 -8.90 -18.88
CA ILE A 64 20.41 -10.30 -18.68
C ILE A 64 19.24 -11.14 -19.23
N LYS A 65 19.52 -12.09 -20.11
CA LYS A 65 18.48 -13.00 -20.59
C LYS A 65 18.22 -14.07 -19.53
N TYR A 66 17.01 -14.61 -19.52
CA TYR A 66 16.62 -15.63 -18.56
C TYR A 66 17.56 -16.86 -18.60
N GLU A 67 18.01 -17.25 -19.80
CA GLU A 67 18.90 -18.39 -20.01
C GLU A 67 20.32 -18.16 -19.46
N ASP A 68 20.72 -16.90 -19.29
CA ASP A 68 22.02 -16.54 -18.73
C ASP A 68 22.03 -16.58 -17.19
N VAL A 69 20.86 -16.69 -16.55
CA VAL A 69 20.72 -16.79 -15.10
C VAL A 69 20.74 -18.26 -14.70
N LYS A 70 21.81 -18.70 -14.04
CA LYS A 70 21.88 -20.04 -13.42
C LYS A 70 21.09 -20.05 -12.12
N TRP A 71 19.78 -20.27 -12.22
CA TRP A 71 18.93 -20.57 -11.08
C TRP A 71 19.41 -21.88 -10.43
N LYS A 72 19.69 -21.84 -9.12
CA LYS A 72 20.02 -23.01 -8.29
C LYS A 72 18.84 -23.37 -7.42
#